data_AF-A0A212IZN2-F1
#
_entry.id   AF-A0A212IZN2-F1
#
_cell.length_a   1.000
_cell.length_b   1.000
_cell.length_c   1.000
_cell.angle_alpha   90.00
_cell.angle_beta   90.00
_cell.angle_gamma   90.00
#
_symmetry.space_group_name_H-M   'P 1'
#
loop_
_entity.id
_entity.type
_entity.pdbx_description
1 polymer ?
#
loop_
_entity_poly.entity_id
_entity_poly.type
_entity_poly.pdbx_seq_one_letter_code
_entity_poly.pdbx_strand_id
1 'polypeptide(L)' 'MPENKCKHLYHIHGTEDQIFSYEHIRNAFPVEGGDHLMVVKKADAISTILSGILLIK' A
#
# COMPACT_ATOMS: atom_id res chain seq x y z
N MET A 1 -5.49 20.33 -6.61
CA MET A 1 -5.52 19.05 -5.87
C MET A 1 -5.89 19.38 -4.44
N PRO A 2 -6.72 18.63 -3.71
CA PRO A 2 -7.02 19.01 -2.34
C PRO A 2 -5.72 18.95 -1.53
N GLU A 3 -5.20 20.12 -1.17
CA GLU A 3 -3.91 20.36 -0.51
C GLU A 3 -3.96 20.04 1.00
N ASN A 4 -4.80 19.11 1.42
CA ASN A 4 -4.84 18.67 2.81
C ASN A 4 -3.91 17.49 3.00
N LYS A 5 -2.68 17.77 3.46
CA LYS A 5 -1.77 16.73 3.97
C LYS A 5 -2.41 16.08 5.20
N CYS A 6 -2.99 14.90 5.01
CA CYS A 6 -3.52 14.10 6.10
C CYS A 6 -2.36 13.43 6.86
N LYS A 7 -2.20 13.76 8.15
CA LYS A 7 -1.01 13.42 8.96
C LYS A 7 -0.73 11.92 9.06
N HIS A 8 -1.76 11.08 8.92
CA HIS A 8 -1.66 9.63 9.06
C HIS A 8 -2.24 8.91 7.83
N LEU A 9 -2.08 9.50 6.64
CA LEU A 9 -2.43 8.86 5.38
C LEU A 9 -1.28 7.96 4.93
N TYR A 10 -1.58 6.68 4.82
CA TYR A 10 -0.67 5.66 4.35
C TYR A 10 -1.28 5.00 3.12
N HIS A 11 -0.47 4.77 2.10
CA HIS A 11 -0.88 4.11 0.87
C HIS A 11 -0.12 2.79 0.76
N ILE A 12 -0.83 1.67 0.60
CA ILE A 12 -0.25 0.35 0.35
C ILE A 12 -0.67 -0.05 -1.06
N HIS A 13 0.28 -0.43 -1.91
CA HIS A 13 0.02 -0.69 -3.33
C HIS A 13 0.82 -1.89 -3.85
N GLY A 14 0.21 -2.69 -4.73
CA GLY A 14 0.84 -3.88 -5.31
C GLY A 14 1.72 -3.56 -6.51
N THR A 15 2.94 -4.08 -6.55
CA THR A 15 3.89 -3.75 -7.64
C THR A 15 3.51 -4.31 -9.01
N GLU A 16 2.56 -5.25 -9.06
CA GLU A 16 2.05 -5.89 -10.28
C GLU A 16 0.54 -5.61 -10.49
N ASP A 17 -0.02 -4.55 -9.87
CA ASP A 17 -1.40 -4.14 -10.15
C ASP A 17 -1.51 -3.65 -11.61
N GLN A 18 -2.24 -4.42 -12.41
CA GLN A 18 -2.45 -4.14 -13.85
C GLN A 18 -3.61 -3.17 -14.11
N ILE A 19 -4.48 -2.93 -13.12
CA ILE A 19 -5.58 -1.97 -13.22
C ILE A 19 -5.05 -0.57 -12.88
N PHE A 20 -4.24 -0.49 -11.81
CA PHE A 20 -3.60 0.73 -11.36
C PHE A 20 -2.09 0.52 -11.31
N SER A 21 -1.39 0.79 -12.43
CA SER A 21 0.06 0.59 -12.55
C SER A 21 0.83 1.29 -11.43
N TYR A 22 1.74 0.54 -10.80
CA TYR A 22 2.61 1.04 -9.74
C TYR A 22 3.57 2.15 -10.21
N GLU A 23 3.89 2.22 -11.51
CA GLU A 23 4.81 3.22 -12.09
C GLU A 23 4.35 4.67 -11.87
N HIS A 24 3.04 4.87 -11.72
CA HIS A 24 2.46 6.19 -11.49
C HIS A 24 2.20 6.50 -10.00
N ILE A 25 2.47 5.54 -9.12
CA ILE A 25 2.24 5.68 -7.67
C ILE A 25 3.48 6.28 -7.00
N ARG A 26 3.24 7.25 -6.11
CA ARG A 26 4.27 7.88 -5.29
C ARG A 26 3.94 7.70 -3.81
N ASN A 27 4.97 7.51 -2.98
CA ASN A 27 4.84 7.42 -1.52
C ASN A 27 3.87 6.32 -1.05
N ALA A 28 4.04 5.11 -1.56
CA ALA A 28 3.29 3.93 -1.13
C ALA A 28 4.22 2.86 -0.55
N PHE A 29 3.71 2.07 0.39
CA PHE A 29 4.32 0.81 0.81
C PHE A 29 4.09 -0.22 -0.29
N PRO A 30 5.15 -0.71 -0.95
CA PRO A 30 5.00 -1.71 -2.00
C PRO A 30 4.65 -3.08 -1.40
N VAL A 31 3.74 -3.79 -2.07
CA VAL A 31 3.52 -5.23 -1.89
C VAL A 31 4.11 -5.92 -3.11
N GLU A 32 5.28 -6.54 -2.92
CA GLU A 32 6.01 -7.17 -4.01
C GLU A 32 5.25 -8.36 -4.63
N GLY A 33 5.09 -8.33 -5.95
CA GLY A 33 4.26 -9.27 -6.70
C GLY A 33 2.78 -9.22 -6.29
N GLY A 34 2.35 -8.11 -5.71
CA GLY A 34 0.95 -7.84 -5.37
C GLY A 34 0.22 -7.31 -6.59
N ASP A 35 -0.90 -7.93 -6.95
CA ASP A 35 -1.83 -7.42 -7.96
C ASP A 35 -2.99 -6.66 -7.29
N HIS A 36 -4.03 -6.32 -8.05
CA HIS A 36 -5.22 -5.65 -7.53
C HIS A 36 -5.92 -6.40 -6.38
N LEU A 37 -5.78 -7.74 -6.34
CA LEU A 37 -6.35 -8.61 -5.31
C LEU A 37 -5.33 -8.98 -4.22
N MET A 38 -4.26 -8.19 -4.05
CA MET A 38 -3.21 -8.41 -3.06
C MET A 38 -3.73 -8.58 -1.63
N VAL A 39 -4.87 -7.96 -1.27
CA VAL A 39 -5.49 -8.12 0.07
C VAL A 39 -5.86 -9.57 0.35
N VAL A 40 -6.25 -10.33 -0.69
CA VAL A 40 -6.56 -11.75 -0.58
C VAL A 40 -5.30 -12.60 -0.76
N LYS A 41 -4.45 -12.29 -1.75
CA LYS A 41 -3.33 -13.15 -2.18
C LYS A 41 -2.05 -12.94 -1.37
N LYS A 42 -1.91 -11.81 -0.67
CA LYS A 42 -0.71 -11.35 0.05
C LYS A 42 -1.08 -10.84 1.45
N ALA A 43 -2.09 -11.43 2.07
CA ALA A 43 -2.64 -10.99 3.36
C ALA A 43 -1.57 -10.88 4.47
N ASP A 44 -0.60 -11.81 4.52
CA ASP A 44 0.48 -11.78 5.51
C ASP A 44 1.43 -10.58 5.34
N ALA A 45 1.79 -10.26 4.08
CA ALA A 45 2.64 -9.12 3.76
C ALA A 45 1.94 -7.80 4.14
N ILE A 46 0.65 -7.68 3.81
CA ILE A 46 -0.17 -6.52 4.16
C ILE A 46 -0.33 -6.41 5.68
N SER A 47 -0.57 -7.52 6.37
CA SER A 47 -0.70 -7.54 7.83
C SER A 47 0.58 -7.11 8.52
N THR A 48 1.75 -7.47 7.97
CA THR A 48 3.06 -7.01 8.45
C THR A 48 3.20 -5.49 8.30
N ILE A 49 2.85 -4.95 7.13
CA ILE A 49 2.88 -3.49 6.88
C ILE A 49 1.92 -2.76 7.84
N LEU A 50 0.69 -3.25 7.98
CA LEU A 50 -0.31 -2.67 8.88
C LEU A 50 0.14 -2.71 10.34
N SER A 51 0.74 -3.81 10.77
CA SER A 51 1.31 -3.94 12.12
C SER A 51 2.41 -2.92 12.35
N GLY A 52 3.31 -2.71 11.37
CA GLY A 52 4.31 -1.65 11.42
C GLY A 52 3.68 -0.26 11.56
N ILE A 53 2.65 0.06 10.77
CA ILE A 53 1.99 1.36 10.82
C ILE A 53 1.28 1.61 12.17
N LEU A 54 0.62 0.59 12.72
CA LEU A 54 -0.26 0.74 13.89
C LEU A 54 0.44 0.51 15.23
N LEU A 55 1.50 -0.30 15.26
CA LEU A 55 2.19 -0.70 16.50
C LEU A 55 3.45 0.12 16.79
N ILE A 56 3.90 0.97 15.86
CA ILE A 56 4.90 2.00 16.18
C ILE A 56 4.20 3.05 17.05
N LYS A 57 4.49 2.99 18.37
CA LYS A 57 4.14 4.03 19.36
C LYS A 57 5.06 5.23 19.24
#